data_AF-A0A3S9I5K5-F1
#
_entry.id   AF-A0A3S9I5K5-F1
#
_cell.length_a   1.000
_cell.length_b   1.000
_cell.length_c   1.000
_cell.angle_alpha   90.00
_cell.angle_beta   90.00
_cell.angle_gamma   90.00
#
_symmetry.space_group_name_H-M   'P 1'
#
loop_
_entity.id
_entity.type
_entity.pdbx_description
1 polymer ?
#
loop_
_entity_poly.entity_id
_entity_poly.type
_entity_poly.pdbx_seq_one_letter_code
_entity_poly.pdbx_strand_id
1 'polypeptide(L)'
;MALLAILVVFLSPGYTLLFVPFLIYSFYRAFIQLFVFPVLLRIQRVLREYPWRLYREAKHGLADRTDVAGRQYGWFEFPNPARPDEELPMVFPRHWGVGWWHRRMAPRATAELKAQIGVVWLSGDPRFIGVIAAPTADGSAPRRFRFLSQQIDADGGRRSLAGWGATAEDIERGRRAGVRPAGS
;
A
#
# COMPACT_ATOMS: atom_id res chain seq x y z
N MET A 1 -2.31 -2.26 -34.72
CA MET A 1 -3.38 -2.90 -35.51
C MET A 1 -2.86 -3.60 -36.76
N ALA A 2 -2.01 -2.96 -37.60
CA ALA A 2 -1.46 -3.59 -38.81
C ALA A 2 -0.61 -4.85 -38.56
N LEU A 3 0.20 -4.89 -37.50
CA LEU A 3 1.06 -6.04 -37.19
C LEU A 3 0.28 -7.31 -36.80
N LEU A 4 -0.86 -7.12 -36.12
CA LEU A 4 -1.77 -8.21 -35.73
C LEU A 4 -2.49 -8.80 -36.95
N ALA A 5 -2.90 -7.95 -37.89
CA ALA A 5 -3.51 -8.38 -39.14
C ALA A 5 -2.54 -9.16 -40.03
N ILE A 6 -1.28 -8.71 -40.14
CA ILE A 6 -0.23 -9.40 -40.91
C ILE A 6 0.11 -10.77 -40.29
N LEU A 7 0.13 -10.87 -38.96
CA LEU A 7 0.33 -12.14 -38.27
C LEU A 7 -0.84 -13.11 -38.54
N VAL A 8 -2.08 -12.64 -38.49
CA VAL A 8 -3.27 -13.48 -38.75
C VAL A 8 -3.36 -13.95 -40.21
N VAL A 9 -2.89 -13.17 -41.17
CA VAL A 9 -2.95 -13.50 -42.61
C VAL A 9 -1.88 -14.51 -43.03
N PHE A 10 -0.69 -14.49 -42.42
CA PHE A 10 0.41 -15.41 -42.76
C PHE A 10 0.45 -16.70 -41.91
N LEU A 11 -0.37 -16.77 -40.87
CA LEU A 11 -0.39 -17.87 -39.93
C LEU A 11 -1.53 -18.81 -40.35
N SER A 12 -1.19 -19.97 -40.92
CA SER A 12 -2.15 -21.01 -41.32
C SER A 12 -3.22 -21.21 -40.22
N PRO A 13 -4.49 -21.50 -40.55
CA PRO A 13 -5.59 -21.56 -39.58
C PRO A 13 -5.29 -22.40 -38.33
N GLY A 14 -4.47 -23.45 -38.47
CA GLY A 14 -4.03 -24.29 -37.34
C GLY A 14 -3.06 -23.60 -36.38
N TYR A 15 -2.21 -22.69 -36.86
CA TYR A 15 -1.29 -21.93 -36.02
C TYR A 15 -2.00 -20.80 -35.27
N THR A 16 -3.03 -20.18 -35.86
CA THR A 16 -3.84 -19.15 -35.16
C THR A 16 -4.45 -19.72 -33.87
N LEU A 17 -4.96 -20.95 -33.89
CA LEU A 17 -5.48 -21.63 -32.69
C LEU A 17 -4.41 -21.81 -31.60
N LEU A 18 -3.14 -22.00 -31.98
CA LEU A 18 -2.03 -22.16 -31.03
C LEU A 18 -1.64 -20.84 -30.38
N PHE A 19 -1.69 -19.71 -31.10
CA PHE A 19 -1.28 -18.40 -30.59
C PHE A 19 -2.39 -17.61 -29.89
N VAL A 20 -3.66 -17.85 -30.23
CA VAL A 20 -4.82 -17.22 -29.57
C VAL A 20 -4.78 -17.30 -28.04
N PRO A 21 -4.55 -18.46 -27.38
CA PRO A 21 -4.49 -18.51 -25.92
C PRO A 21 -3.34 -17.68 -25.33
N PHE A 22 -2.17 -17.63 -25.99
CA PHE A 22 -1.05 -16.80 -25.56
C PHE A 22 -1.33 -15.30 -25.72
N LEU A 23 -2.01 -14.92 -26.81
CA LEU A 23 -2.44 -13.54 -27.03
C LEU A 23 -3.46 -13.12 -25.97
N ILE A 24 -4.48 -13.93 -25.72
CA ILE A 24 -5.49 -13.66 -24.68
C ILE A 24 -4.82 -13.53 -23.31
N TYR A 25 -3.93 -14.46 -22.95
CA TYR A 25 -3.21 -14.42 -21.68
C TYR A 25 -2.31 -13.17 -21.56
N SER A 26 -1.61 -12.81 -22.63
CA SER A 26 -0.74 -11.62 -22.66
C SER A 26 -1.54 -10.34 -22.54
N PHE A 27 -2.66 -10.22 -23.26
CA PHE A 27 -3.58 -9.09 -23.15
C PHE A 27 -4.19 -8.99 -21.75
N TYR A 28 -4.61 -10.12 -21.18
CA TYR A 28 -5.11 -10.18 -19.82
C TYR A 28 -4.06 -9.70 -18.80
N ARG A 29 -2.79 -10.14 -18.93
CA ARG A 29 -1.68 -9.68 -18.09
C ARG A 29 -1.37 -8.20 -18.27
N ALA A 30 -1.34 -7.70 -19.50
CA ALA A 30 -1.11 -6.29 -19.80
C ALA A 30 -2.23 -5.40 -19.24
N PHE A 31 -3.49 -5.86 -19.36
CA PHE A 31 -4.65 -5.20 -18.79
C PHE A 31 -4.55 -5.13 -17.26
N ILE A 32 -4.21 -6.23 -16.59
CA ILE A 32 -3.96 -6.21 -15.14
C ILE A 32 -2.83 -5.26 -14.76
N GLN A 33 -1.73 -5.23 -15.52
CA GLN A 33 -0.62 -4.31 -15.27
C GLN A 33 -1.05 -2.84 -15.36
N LEU A 34 -1.98 -2.51 -16.25
CA LEU A 34 -2.54 -1.16 -16.37
C LEU A 34 -3.24 -0.71 -15.08
N PHE A 35 -3.90 -1.61 -14.34
CA PHE A 35 -4.49 -1.29 -13.02
C PHE A 35 -3.47 -1.17 -11.90
N VAL A 36 -2.29 -1.81 -12.03
CA VAL A 36 -1.21 -1.70 -11.05
C VAL A 36 -0.47 -0.36 -11.19
N PHE A 37 -0.40 0.19 -12.39
CA PHE A 37 0.37 1.39 -12.69
C PHE A 37 -0.02 2.62 -11.85
N PRO A 38 -1.32 2.97 -11.68
CA PRO A 38 -1.73 4.07 -10.80
C PRO A 38 -1.30 3.89 -9.34
N VAL A 39 -1.27 2.65 -8.84
CA VAL A 39 -0.82 2.35 -7.47
C VAL A 39 0.68 2.63 -7.32
N LEU A 40 1.49 2.25 -8.31
CA LEU A 40 2.92 2.52 -8.32
C LEU A 40 3.22 4.01 -8.41
N LEU A 41 2.49 4.76 -9.24
CA LEU A 41 2.62 6.21 -9.30
C LEU A 41 2.26 6.87 -7.96
N ARG A 42 1.20 6.39 -7.30
CA ARG A 42 0.82 6.89 -5.96
C ARG A 42 1.90 6.62 -4.93
N ILE A 43 2.48 5.42 -4.93
CA ILE A 43 3.62 5.07 -4.06
C ILE A 43 4.78 6.03 -4.35
N GLN A 44 5.20 6.15 -5.61
CA GLN A 44 6.32 7.02 -6.00
C GLN A 44 6.09 8.47 -5.57
N ARG A 45 4.85 8.97 -5.67
CA ARG A 45 4.48 10.31 -5.25
C ARG A 45 4.64 10.52 -3.74
N VAL A 46 4.25 9.54 -2.92
CA VAL A 46 4.49 9.56 -1.46
C VAL A 46 5.99 9.50 -1.15
N LEU A 47 6.74 8.64 -1.83
CA LEU A 47 8.19 8.48 -1.62
C LEU A 47 9.00 9.73 -2.01
N ARG A 48 8.47 10.59 -2.88
CA ARG A 48 9.11 11.87 -3.24
C ARG A 48 8.94 12.93 -2.18
N GLU A 49 7.81 12.95 -1.49
CA GLU A 49 7.46 14.00 -0.52
C GLU A 49 7.87 13.64 0.92
N TYR A 50 7.99 12.35 1.23
CA TYR A 50 8.31 11.87 2.56
C TYR A 50 9.59 11.02 2.53
N PRO A 51 10.57 11.31 3.40
CA PRO A 51 11.74 10.45 3.55
C PRO A 51 11.37 9.14 4.25
N TRP A 52 12.15 8.10 3.96
CA TRP A 52 12.06 6.83 4.66
C TRP A 52 12.44 6.96 6.14
N ARG A 53 11.61 6.42 7.02
CA ARG A 53 11.87 6.31 8.46
C ARG A 53 11.83 4.84 8.88
N LEU A 54 12.81 4.43 9.66
CA LEU A 54 12.90 3.07 10.18
C LEU A 54 12.22 2.99 11.54
N TYR A 55 11.26 2.08 11.68
CA TYR A 55 10.59 1.77 12.93
C TYR A 55 10.99 0.37 13.37
N ARG A 56 11.45 0.26 14.61
CA ARG A 56 11.74 -1.02 15.28
C ARG A 56 10.61 -1.27 16.27
N GLU A 57 10.23 -2.54 16.41
CA GLU A 57 9.14 -2.98 17.27
C GLU A 57 7.76 -2.42 16.88
N ALA A 58 7.48 -2.35 15.57
CA ALA A 58 6.18 -1.92 15.09
C ALA A 58 5.08 -2.89 15.54
N LYS A 59 4.18 -2.41 16.40
CA LYS A 59 2.98 -3.15 16.82
C LYS A 59 2.10 -3.38 15.60
N HIS A 60 1.58 -4.59 15.49
CA HIS A 60 0.82 -5.04 14.34
C HIS A 60 -0.25 -6.04 14.75
N GLY A 61 -1.30 -6.11 13.93
CA GLY A 61 -2.36 -7.07 14.15
C GLY A 61 -3.14 -7.35 12.87
N LEU A 62 -3.83 -8.50 12.88
CA LEU A 62 -4.74 -8.89 11.82
C LEU A 62 -6.21 -8.74 12.23
N ALA A 63 -6.49 -8.67 13.54
CA ALA A 63 -7.83 -8.45 14.06
C ALA A 63 -8.29 -7.03 13.75
N ASP A 64 -9.55 -6.88 13.36
CA ASP A 64 -10.16 -5.57 13.14
C ASP A 64 -10.15 -4.79 14.46
N ARG A 65 -9.66 -3.56 14.42
CA ARG A 65 -9.79 -2.66 15.58
C ARG A 65 -11.07 -1.84 15.48
N THR A 66 -11.71 -1.60 16.60
CA THR A 66 -12.97 -0.83 16.68
C THR A 66 -12.77 0.68 16.50
N ASP A 67 -11.53 1.17 16.57
CA ASP A 67 -11.15 2.57 16.41
C ASP A 67 -10.93 3.00 14.95
N VAL A 68 -10.90 2.05 14.01
CA VAL A 68 -10.71 2.31 12.59
C VAL A 68 -11.98 1.98 11.80
N ALA A 69 -12.49 2.96 11.05
CA ALA A 69 -13.69 2.76 10.26
C ALA A 69 -13.40 2.12 8.90
N GLY A 70 -14.23 1.16 8.50
CA GLY A 70 -14.16 0.54 7.18
C GLY A 70 -13.46 -0.81 7.17
N ARG A 71 -13.09 -1.28 5.97
CA ARG A 71 -12.49 -2.60 5.79
C ARG A 71 -11.00 -2.55 6.10
N GLN A 72 -10.60 -3.31 7.10
CA GLN A 72 -9.22 -3.45 7.53
C GLN A 72 -8.72 -4.81 7.08
N TYR A 73 -7.53 -4.84 6.50
CA TYR A 73 -6.87 -6.09 6.14
C TYR A 73 -5.54 -6.17 6.88
N GLY A 74 -5.59 -5.96 8.19
CA GLY A 74 -4.43 -5.82 9.07
C GLY A 74 -3.97 -4.37 9.25
N TRP A 75 -3.26 -4.14 10.35
CA TRP A 75 -2.84 -2.83 10.81
C TRP A 75 -1.43 -2.82 11.38
N PHE A 76 -0.84 -1.63 11.38
CA PHE A 76 0.39 -1.29 12.07
C PHE A 76 0.19 0.01 12.85
N GLU A 77 0.76 0.10 14.04
CA GLU A 77 0.76 1.34 14.81
C GLU A 77 2.07 2.11 14.60
N PHE A 78 1.95 3.42 14.42
CA PHE A 78 3.08 4.32 14.27
C PHE A 78 2.89 5.57 15.13
N PRO A 79 3.95 6.13 15.71
CA PRO A 79 3.85 7.33 16.53
C PRO A 79 3.43 8.54 15.68
N ASN A 80 2.57 9.37 16.26
CA ASN A 80 2.14 10.61 15.63
C ASN A 80 3.34 11.59 15.59
N PRO A 81 3.71 12.14 14.41
CA PRO A 81 4.82 13.08 14.30
C PRO A 81 4.64 14.36 15.12
N ALA A 82 3.40 14.76 15.42
CA ALA A 82 3.11 15.92 16.27
C ALA A 82 3.04 15.59 17.77
N ARG A 83 2.78 14.32 18.11
CA ARG A 83 2.67 13.81 19.49
C ARG A 83 3.26 12.40 19.56
N PRO A 84 4.57 12.27 19.80
CA PRO A 84 5.23 10.96 19.76
C PRO A 84 4.66 9.92 20.74
N ASP A 85 4.01 10.38 21.81
CA ASP A 85 3.35 9.53 22.83
C ASP A 85 2.05 8.87 22.33
N GLU A 86 1.48 9.38 21.23
CA GLU A 86 0.24 8.87 20.64
C GLU A 86 0.55 7.97 19.45
N GLU A 87 0.17 6.69 19.55
CA GLU A 87 0.30 5.72 18.47
C GLU A 87 -0.98 5.70 17.61
N LEU A 88 -0.81 5.90 16.29
CA LEU A 88 -1.90 5.92 15.33
C LEU A 88 -1.94 4.60 14.54
N PRO A 89 -3.10 3.91 14.49
CA PRO A 89 -3.25 2.66 13.77
C PRO A 89 -3.47 2.92 12.27
N MET A 90 -2.51 2.51 11.46
CA MET A 90 -2.61 2.54 10.00
C MET A 90 -3.02 1.19 9.44
N VAL A 91 -4.02 1.16 8.56
CA VAL A 91 -4.58 -0.09 8.01
C VAL A 91 -4.23 -0.31 6.56
N PHE A 92 -4.19 -1.59 6.14
CA PHE A 92 -4.22 -1.94 4.74
C PHE A 92 -5.62 -1.72 4.17
N PRO A 93 -5.82 -0.78 3.23
CA PRO A 93 -7.17 -0.48 2.72
C PRO A 93 -7.68 -1.53 1.72
N ARG A 94 -6.83 -2.48 1.30
CA ARG A 94 -7.14 -3.49 0.28
C ARG A 94 -6.54 -4.84 0.65
N HIS A 95 -7.27 -5.92 0.37
CA HIS A 95 -6.80 -7.30 0.57
C HIS A 95 -5.84 -7.78 -0.54
N TRP A 96 -5.75 -7.06 -1.66
CA TRP A 96 -4.92 -7.54 -2.78
C TRP A 96 -3.44 -7.36 -2.47
N GLY A 97 -2.67 -8.45 -2.55
CA GLY A 97 -1.22 -8.44 -2.38
C GLY A 97 -0.73 -8.31 -0.93
N VAL A 98 -1.60 -8.35 0.08
CA VAL A 98 -1.20 -8.32 1.51
C VAL A 98 -0.88 -9.71 2.08
N GLY A 99 -1.05 -10.79 1.30
CA GLY A 99 -0.85 -12.16 1.79
C GLY A 99 0.53 -12.43 2.42
N TRP A 100 1.60 -11.82 1.91
CA TRP A 100 2.94 -11.93 2.52
C TRP A 100 3.00 -11.31 3.92
N TRP A 101 2.30 -10.18 4.12
CA TRP A 101 2.18 -9.47 5.39
C TRP A 101 1.26 -10.22 6.34
N HIS A 102 0.09 -10.66 5.87
CA HIS A 102 -0.87 -11.46 6.64
C HIS A 102 -0.24 -12.72 7.23
N ARG A 103 0.55 -13.44 6.43
CA ARG A 103 1.23 -14.65 6.91
C ARG A 103 2.17 -14.38 8.09
N ARG A 104 2.72 -13.17 8.20
CA ARG A 104 3.62 -12.74 9.27
C ARG A 104 2.89 -12.12 10.46
N MET A 105 1.75 -11.50 10.21
CA MET A 105 0.84 -10.98 11.23
C MET A 105 -0.04 -12.05 11.87
N ALA A 106 -0.16 -13.21 11.24
CA ALA A 106 -1.01 -14.29 11.72
C ALA A 106 -0.65 -14.63 13.18
N PRO A 107 -1.63 -14.87 14.06
CA PRO A 107 -1.37 -15.18 15.47
C PRO A 107 -0.39 -16.35 15.64
N ARG A 108 -0.51 -17.35 14.75
CA ARG A 108 0.29 -18.57 14.68
C ARG A 108 1.61 -18.44 13.91
N ALA A 109 1.99 -17.24 13.45
CA ALA A 109 3.27 -17.04 12.78
C ALA A 109 4.43 -17.28 13.75
N THR A 110 5.52 -17.87 13.25
CA THR A 110 6.74 -18.11 14.03
C THR A 110 7.39 -16.79 14.45
N ALA A 111 8.18 -16.81 15.52
CA ALA A 111 8.88 -15.62 16.01
C ALA A 111 9.76 -14.98 14.91
N GLU A 112 10.44 -15.80 14.10
CA GLU A 112 11.23 -15.34 12.95
C GLU A 112 10.39 -14.57 11.92
N LEU A 113 9.19 -15.07 11.61
CA LEU A 113 8.28 -14.40 10.67
C LEU A 113 7.75 -13.08 11.22
N LYS A 114 7.47 -13.03 12.53
CA LYS A 114 7.07 -11.79 13.22
C LYS A 114 8.22 -10.80 13.29
N ALA A 115 9.45 -11.25 13.52
CA ALA A 115 10.64 -10.39 13.55
C ALA A 115 10.87 -9.65 12.22
N GLN A 116 10.56 -10.30 11.08
CA GLN A 116 10.64 -9.68 9.74
C GLN A 116 9.69 -8.49 9.55
N ILE A 117 8.61 -8.39 10.34
CA ILE A 117 7.68 -7.26 10.33
C ILE A 117 7.75 -6.43 11.63
N GLY A 118 8.58 -6.84 12.59
CA GLY A 118 8.90 -6.04 13.76
C GLY A 118 9.78 -4.84 13.41
N VAL A 119 10.60 -4.96 12.36
CA VAL A 119 11.34 -3.84 11.78
C VAL A 119 10.71 -3.48 10.45
N VAL A 120 10.24 -2.24 10.31
CA VAL A 120 9.58 -1.77 9.08
C VAL A 120 10.04 -0.36 8.73
N TRP A 121 10.09 -0.11 7.43
CA TRP A 121 10.33 1.20 6.87
C TRP A 121 8.99 1.83 6.55
N LEU A 122 8.76 3.06 7.02
CA LEU A 122 7.57 3.83 6.68
C LEU A 122 8.01 5.12 5.98
N SER A 123 7.33 5.44 4.88
CA SER A 123 7.44 6.71 4.18
C SER A 123 6.06 7.32 4.05
N GLY A 124 5.83 8.44 4.71
CA GLY A 124 4.53 9.11 4.74
C GLY A 124 4.29 9.81 6.06
N ASP A 125 3.04 10.17 6.27
CA ASP A 125 2.55 10.74 7.53
C ASP A 125 1.47 9.80 8.09
N PRO A 126 1.69 9.16 9.25
CA PRO A 126 0.73 8.26 9.89
C PRO A 126 -0.68 8.83 10.04
N ARG A 127 -0.82 10.15 10.13
CA ARG A 127 -2.11 10.83 10.27
C ARG A 127 -2.98 10.74 9.00
N PHE A 128 -2.38 10.46 7.84
CA PHE A 128 -3.06 10.47 6.55
C PHE A 128 -2.79 9.20 5.72
N ILE A 129 -1.52 8.94 5.44
CA ILE A 129 -1.07 8.07 4.35
C ILE A 129 0.36 7.60 4.59
N GLY A 130 0.63 6.35 4.24
CA GLY A 130 1.97 5.80 4.40
C GLY A 130 2.25 4.70 3.40
N VAL A 131 3.52 4.59 3.01
CA VAL A 131 4.04 3.41 2.34
C VAL A 131 4.90 2.67 3.34
N ILE A 132 4.49 1.46 3.68
CA ILE A 132 5.28 0.55 4.50
C ILE A 132 6.11 -0.38 3.61
N ALA A 133 7.31 -0.70 4.06
CA ALA A 133 8.17 -1.70 3.45
C ALA A 133 8.83 -2.54 4.54
N ALA A 134 8.99 -3.84 4.26
CA ALA A 134 9.78 -4.72 5.10
C ALA A 134 11.25 -4.65 4.64
N PRO A 135 12.23 -4.73 5.54
CA PRO A 135 13.63 -4.79 5.17
C PRO A 135 13.94 -6.04 4.32
N THR A 136 15.01 -5.97 3.53
CA THR A 136 15.68 -7.14 2.97
C THR A 136 16.22 -8.05 4.08
N ALA A 137 16.61 -9.29 3.75
CA ALA A 137 17.24 -10.20 4.73
C ALA A 137 18.46 -9.54 5.41
N ASP A 138 19.18 -8.70 4.66
CA ASP A 138 20.36 -7.98 5.13
C ASP A 138 20.03 -6.64 5.81
N GLY A 139 18.74 -6.28 5.97
CA GLY A 139 18.32 -5.05 6.63
C GLY A 139 18.54 -3.75 5.84
N SER A 140 19.29 -3.81 4.73
CA SER A 140 19.87 -2.65 4.06
C SER A 140 18.92 -1.85 3.17
N ALA A 141 17.83 -2.46 2.69
CA ALA A 141 16.93 -1.81 1.75
C ALA A 141 15.45 -2.12 2.01
N PRO A 142 14.54 -1.15 1.79
CA PRO A 142 13.11 -1.40 1.85
C PRO A 142 12.67 -2.27 0.67
N ARG A 143 11.96 -3.37 0.96
CA ARG A 143 11.34 -4.27 0.00
C ARG A 143 9.86 -4.47 0.35
N ARG A 144 9.10 -5.07 -0.57
CA ARG A 144 7.68 -5.46 -0.34
C ARG A 144 6.77 -4.26 0.00
N PHE A 145 6.97 -3.14 -0.69
CA PHE A 145 6.18 -1.91 -0.54
C PHE A 145 4.67 -2.18 -0.53
N ARG A 146 3.99 -1.62 0.47
CA ARG A 146 2.53 -1.60 0.53
C ARG A 146 2.04 -0.27 1.03
N PHE A 147 0.84 0.03 0.57
CA PHE A 147 0.15 1.25 0.94
C PHE A 147 -0.65 1.02 2.20
N LEU A 148 -0.46 1.91 3.17
CA LEU A 148 -1.24 2.03 4.38
C LEU A 148 -2.02 3.34 4.32
N SER A 149 -3.25 3.28 4.82
CA SER A 149 -4.12 4.45 4.94
C SER A 149 -4.54 4.58 6.38
N GLN A 150 -4.59 5.81 6.86
CA GLN A 150 -5.39 6.10 8.03
C GLN A 150 -6.86 6.12 7.57
N GLN A 151 -7.69 5.23 8.11
CA GLN A 151 -9.13 5.25 7.85
C GLN A 151 -9.79 5.86 9.09
N ILE A 152 -9.99 7.17 9.03
CA ILE A 152 -10.65 7.94 10.09
C ILE A 152 -12.16 7.67 10.00
N ASP A 153 -12.80 7.53 11.17
CA ASP A 153 -14.25 7.43 11.28
C ASP A 153 -14.97 8.56 10.51
N ALA A 154 -16.02 8.18 9.78
CA ALA A 154 -16.67 9.00 8.77
C ALA A 154 -17.32 10.29 9.34
N ASP A 155 -17.44 10.39 10.67
CA ASP A 155 -18.07 11.51 11.36
C ASP A 155 -17.15 12.72 11.63
N GLY A 156 -15.84 12.66 11.34
CA GLY A 156 -14.89 13.63 11.90
C GLY A 156 -13.74 14.11 11.03
N GLY A 157 -13.71 13.82 9.72
CA GLY A 157 -12.51 13.92 8.86
C GLY A 157 -11.73 15.25 8.83
N ARG A 158 -12.29 16.37 9.32
CA ARG A 158 -11.56 17.64 9.50
C ARG A 158 -11.21 17.95 10.96
N ARG A 159 -12.03 17.50 11.93
CA ARG A 159 -11.80 17.72 13.37
C ARG A 159 -10.73 16.76 13.91
N SER A 160 -10.62 15.55 13.37
CA SER A 160 -9.61 14.57 13.80
C SER A 160 -8.19 14.96 13.35
N LEU A 161 -8.01 15.46 12.12
CA LEU A 161 -6.70 15.86 11.62
C LEU A 161 -6.12 17.05 12.40
N ALA A 162 -6.95 18.08 12.65
CA ALA A 162 -6.56 19.19 13.52
C ALA A 162 -6.35 18.72 14.97
N GLY A 163 -7.17 17.77 15.45
CA GLY A 163 -7.01 17.13 16.77
C GLY A 163 -5.70 16.36 16.94
N TRP A 164 -5.17 15.80 15.85
CA TRP A 164 -3.86 15.13 15.77
C TRP A 164 -2.71 16.09 15.46
N GLY A 165 -2.96 17.41 15.49
CA GLY A 165 -1.94 18.44 15.31
C GLY A 165 -1.45 18.58 13.86
N ALA A 166 -2.26 18.22 12.86
CA ALA A 166 -1.92 18.47 11.47
C ALA A 166 -1.98 19.97 11.15
N THR A 167 -0.85 20.53 10.73
CA THR A 167 -0.78 21.91 10.26
C THR A 167 -1.32 22.03 8.83
N ALA A 168 -1.62 23.26 8.40
CA ALA A 168 -2.03 23.51 7.01
C ALA A 168 -0.96 23.06 5.99
N GLU A 169 0.33 23.18 6.35
CA GLU A 169 1.44 22.70 5.54
C GLU A 169 1.48 21.18 5.41
N ASP A 170 1.16 20.46 6.49
CA ASP A 170 1.07 18.99 6.47
C ASP A 170 -0.06 18.51 5.57
N ILE A 171 -1.20 19.20 5.59
CA ILE A 171 -2.35 18.91 4.73
C ILE A 171 -1.98 19.18 3.27
N GLU A 172 -1.27 20.28 2.97
CA GLU A 172 -0.83 20.58 1.61
C GLU A 172 0.21 19.57 1.12
N ARG A 173 1.13 19.14 1.97
CA ARG A 173 2.09 18.07 1.65
C ARG A 173 1.37 16.75 1.40
N GLY A 174 0.36 16.41 2.21
CA GLY A 174 -0.50 15.26 2.00
C GLY A 174 -1.25 15.32 0.67
N ARG A 175 -1.79 16.49 0.30
CA ARG A 175 -2.42 16.74 -1.00
C ARG A 175 -1.43 16.54 -2.14
N ARG A 176 -0.20 17.07 -2.00
CA ARG A 176 0.89 16.83 -2.95
C ARG A 176 1.28 15.35 -3.05
N ALA A 177 1.13 14.56 -2.00
CA ALA A 177 1.32 13.11 -2.02
C ALA A 177 0.11 12.32 -2.55
N GLY A 178 -0.99 12.99 -2.92
CA GLY A 178 -2.19 12.37 -3.47
C GLY A 178 -3.21 11.90 -2.41
N VAL A 179 -3.18 12.49 -1.22
CA VAL A 179 -4.28 12.38 -0.25
C VAL A 179 -5.42 13.27 -0.72
N ARG A 180 -6.62 12.68 -0.85
CA ARG A 180 -7.86 13.43 -0.99
C ARG A 180 -8.51 13.45 0.39
N PRO A 181 -8.65 14.61 1.04
CA PRO A 181 -9.46 14.69 2.24
C PRO A 181 -10.89 14.29 1.86
N ALA A 182 -11.52 13.45 2.68
CA ALA A 182 -12.93 13.13 2.50
C ALA A 182 -13.74 14.43 2.58
N GLY A 183 -14.39 14.83 1.48
CA GLY A 183 -15.18 16.06 1.39
C GLY A 183 -14.82 17.04 0.27
N SER A 184 -14.24 16.60 -0.85
CA SER A 184 -14.26 17.36 -2.12
C SER A 184 -15.28 16.80 -3.08
#